data_AF-A0A3C0WLE5-F1
#
_entry.id   AF-A0A3C0WLE5-F1
#
_cell.length_a   1.000
_cell.length_b   1.000
_cell.length_c   1.000
_cell.angle_alpha   90.00
_cell.angle_beta   90.00
_cell.angle_gamma   90.00
#
_symmetry.space_group_name_H-M   'P 1'
#
loop_
_entity.id
_entity.type
_entity.pdbx_description
1 polymer ?
#
loop_
_entity_poly.entity_id
_entity_poly.type
_entity_poly.pdbx_seq_one_letter_code
_entity_poly.pdbx_strand_id
1 'polypeptide(L)'
;FWSTAVVQSQRDVMIGAAATAVGINMTFLLPYSMLARGWDKPFRGLSRFDLSTGMAIPYVLVTSCVVIAAGTMFHGEMDENLASNDIAVMQTSPLFKDASKSLSKRLEETDEGFADLSADEKNSAIAALPTAEKKVAASLVKRNAFQLSKSLSPLLGETTANTVFGIGVLGMGFSSIIILMLINGYAFCEMFGKEQGGSQHVIGCLIAGIVGASWWVFWDGDAKMWLAILVSAFGMMLLPIAYSTFMLMMNSTKILGDEKPTGGRMTMWNVLMGISVLGAVAAAATAIYDKASHPVAGKVVIAVGVVFIVAILSTAFGKKPEANTVSDASTEE
;
A
#
# COMPACT_ATOMS: atom_id res chain seq x y z
N PHE A 1 -19.99 -18.46 -8.61
CA PHE A 1 -18.53 -18.24 -8.66
C PHE A 1 -18.13 -16.85 -9.20
N TRP A 2 -18.25 -16.60 -10.52
CA TRP A 2 -17.61 -15.44 -11.18
C TRP A 2 -18.00 -14.07 -10.62
N SER A 3 -19.28 -13.80 -10.36
CA SER A 3 -19.73 -12.52 -9.80
C SER A 3 -19.05 -12.22 -8.46
N THR A 4 -18.97 -13.22 -7.58
CA THR A 4 -18.29 -13.11 -6.28
C THR A 4 -16.80 -12.84 -6.46
N ALA A 5 -16.13 -13.58 -7.36
CA ALA A 5 -14.71 -13.43 -7.64
C ALA A 5 -14.36 -12.04 -8.22
N VAL A 6 -15.18 -11.54 -9.15
CA VAL A 6 -15.01 -10.21 -9.76
C VAL A 6 -15.22 -9.11 -8.73
N VAL A 7 -16.32 -9.14 -7.97
CA VAL A 7 -16.61 -8.13 -6.95
C VAL A 7 -15.53 -8.12 -5.87
N GLN A 8 -15.08 -9.30 -5.43
CA GLN A 8 -13.99 -9.39 -4.45
C GLN A 8 -12.69 -8.81 -5.01
N SER A 9 -12.29 -9.17 -6.23
CA SER A 9 -11.07 -8.64 -6.86
C SER A 9 -11.13 -7.11 -7.02
N GLN A 10 -12.25 -6.57 -7.49
CA GLN A 10 -12.46 -5.12 -7.64
C GLN A 10 -12.37 -4.41 -6.29
N ARG A 11 -13.03 -4.94 -5.26
CA ARG A 11 -12.98 -4.41 -3.90
C ARG A 11 -11.54 -4.42 -3.36
N ASP A 12 -10.83 -5.54 -3.51
CA ASP A 12 -9.46 -5.68 -3.02
C ASP A 12 -8.50 -4.71 -3.73
N VAL A 13 -8.68 -4.48 -5.04
CA VAL A 13 -7.92 -3.48 -5.79
C VAL A 13 -8.25 -2.06 -5.34
N MET A 14 -9.53 -1.73 -5.12
CA MET A 14 -9.95 -0.41 -4.63
C MET A 14 -9.41 -0.12 -3.23
N ILE A 15 -9.53 -1.09 -2.31
CA ILE A 15 -9.00 -0.98 -0.94
C ILE A 15 -7.48 -0.87 -0.99
N GLY A 16 -6.80 -1.70 -1.80
CA GLY A 16 -5.36 -1.65 -1.99
C GLY A 16 -4.88 -0.28 -2.50
N ALA A 17 -5.52 0.25 -3.54
CA ALA A 17 -5.21 1.56 -4.10
C ALA A 17 -5.39 2.67 -3.06
N ALA A 18 -6.53 2.67 -2.33
CA ALA A 18 -6.80 3.65 -1.28
C ALA A 18 -5.78 3.57 -0.13
N ALA A 19 -5.44 2.36 0.31
CA ALA A 19 -4.45 2.12 1.37
C ALA A 19 -3.05 2.59 0.95
N THR A 20 -2.68 2.44 -0.32
CA THR A 20 -1.40 2.94 -0.85
C THR A 20 -1.39 4.45 -1.12
N ALA A 21 -2.54 5.06 -1.40
CA ALA A 21 -2.64 6.48 -1.71
C ALA A 21 -2.45 7.35 -0.46
N VAL A 22 -2.95 6.92 0.69
CA VAL A 22 -2.77 7.64 1.96
C VAL A 22 -1.72 6.91 2.81
N GLY A 23 -0.46 7.10 2.46
CA GLY A 23 0.64 6.58 3.25
C GLY A 23 0.71 7.28 4.61
N ILE A 24 0.38 6.57 5.70
CA ILE A 24 0.61 7.03 7.09
C ILE A 24 2.04 7.58 7.24
N ASN A 25 2.99 6.92 6.59
CA ASN A 25 4.40 7.29 6.51
C ASN A 25 4.63 8.75 6.08
N MET A 26 3.92 9.25 5.07
CA MET A 26 4.05 10.63 4.61
C MET A 26 3.49 11.64 5.61
N THR A 27 2.51 11.23 6.41
CA THR A 27 1.93 12.09 7.45
C THR A 27 2.92 12.40 8.57
N PHE A 28 3.90 11.53 8.81
CA PHE A 28 5.01 11.78 9.73
C PHE A 28 6.22 12.41 9.03
N LEU A 29 6.60 11.92 7.85
CA LEU A 29 7.77 12.42 7.12
C LEU A 29 7.65 13.92 6.79
N LEU A 30 6.49 14.36 6.31
CA LEU A 30 6.33 15.71 5.79
C LEU A 30 6.56 16.78 6.88
N PRO A 31 5.95 16.70 8.09
CA PRO A 31 6.29 17.60 9.19
C PRO A 31 7.78 17.63 9.53
N TYR A 32 8.42 16.47 9.67
CA TYR A 32 9.86 16.38 9.97
C TYR A 32 10.72 17.01 8.88
N SER A 33 10.40 16.77 7.61
CA SER A 33 11.12 17.36 6.49
C SER A 33 10.95 18.88 6.43
N MET A 34 9.77 19.42 6.74
CA MET A 34 9.56 20.86 6.82
C MET A 34 10.35 21.48 7.99
N LEU A 35 10.33 20.86 9.16
CA LEU A 35 11.10 21.32 10.33
C LEU A 35 12.61 21.31 10.06
N ALA A 36 13.13 20.27 9.42
CA ALA A 36 14.55 20.18 9.06
C ALA A 36 14.99 21.27 8.06
N ARG A 37 14.06 21.81 7.26
CA ARG A 37 14.30 22.94 6.35
C ARG A 37 14.09 24.31 7.02
N GLY A 38 13.69 24.35 8.28
CA GLY A 38 13.28 25.57 8.96
C GLY A 38 11.99 26.19 8.41
N TRP A 39 11.17 25.41 7.70
CA TRP A 39 9.90 25.89 7.14
C TRP A 39 8.84 25.92 8.25
N ASP A 40 8.71 27.07 8.89
CA ASP A 40 7.72 27.36 9.90
C ASP A 40 6.49 28.08 9.31
N LYS A 41 5.68 28.74 10.15
CA LYS A 41 4.35 29.28 9.77
C LYS A 41 4.36 30.20 8.52
N PRO A 42 5.32 31.12 8.33
CA PRO A 42 5.38 31.99 7.15
C PRO A 42 5.52 31.23 5.83
N PHE A 43 6.16 30.06 5.84
CA PHE A 43 6.44 29.27 4.63
C PHE A 43 5.26 28.40 4.18
N ARG A 44 4.09 28.49 4.82
CA ARG A 44 2.91 27.66 4.47
C ARG A 44 2.45 27.80 3.02
N GLY A 45 2.59 28.99 2.42
CA GLY A 45 2.29 29.19 1.01
C GLY A 45 3.26 28.39 0.13
N LEU A 46 4.56 28.52 0.44
CA LEU A 46 5.63 27.81 -0.27
C LEU A 46 5.52 26.30 -0.10
N SER A 47 5.23 25.80 1.11
CA SER A 47 5.10 24.36 1.35
C SER A 47 3.89 23.74 0.65
N ARG A 48 2.75 24.46 0.57
CA ARG A 48 1.60 24.01 -0.23
C ARG A 48 1.91 24.01 -1.72
N PHE A 49 2.63 25.03 -2.20
CA PHE A 49 3.07 25.07 -3.59
C PHE A 49 4.00 23.89 -3.90
N ASP A 50 5.06 23.70 -3.12
CA ASP A 50 6.03 22.59 -3.23
C ASP A 50 5.32 21.22 -3.21
N LEU A 51 4.40 21.01 -2.26
CA LEU A 51 3.64 19.76 -2.18
C LEU A 51 2.72 19.56 -3.40
N SER A 52 2.08 20.63 -3.88
CA SER A 52 1.16 20.54 -5.02
C SER A 52 1.91 20.26 -6.32
N THR A 53 3.01 20.98 -6.58
CA THR A 53 3.80 20.85 -7.81
C THR A 53 4.72 19.63 -7.78
N GLY A 54 5.27 19.29 -6.62
CA GLY A 54 6.23 18.20 -6.44
C GLY A 54 5.58 16.83 -6.21
N MET A 55 4.33 16.79 -5.73
CA MET A 55 3.65 15.53 -5.40
C MET A 55 2.28 15.40 -6.07
N ALA A 56 1.35 16.33 -5.84
CA ALA A 56 -0.05 16.14 -6.26
C ALA A 56 -0.23 16.14 -7.79
N ILE A 57 0.31 17.15 -8.49
CA ILE A 57 0.19 17.26 -9.95
C ILE A 57 0.88 16.08 -10.65
N PRO A 58 2.16 15.73 -10.34
CA PRO A 58 2.80 14.57 -10.92
C PRO A 58 2.05 13.27 -10.65
N TYR A 59 1.56 13.07 -9.42
CA TYR A 59 0.77 11.89 -9.07
C TYR A 59 -0.49 11.78 -9.94
N VAL A 60 -1.29 12.85 -10.02
CA VAL A 60 -2.51 12.85 -10.84
C VAL A 60 -2.19 12.56 -12.30
N LEU A 61 -1.19 13.22 -12.87
CA LEU A 61 -0.80 13.03 -14.27
C LEU A 61 -0.32 11.60 -14.53
N VAL A 62 0.65 11.12 -13.75
CA VAL A 62 1.24 9.79 -13.94
C VAL A 62 0.20 8.69 -13.70
N THR A 63 -0.55 8.75 -12.60
CA THR A 63 -1.58 7.75 -12.30
C THR A 63 -2.69 7.76 -13.35
N SER A 64 -3.12 8.94 -13.82
CA SER A 64 -4.12 9.01 -14.90
C SER A 64 -3.60 8.40 -16.19
N CYS A 65 -2.37 8.74 -16.60
CA CYS A 65 -1.75 8.17 -17.80
C CYS A 65 -1.60 6.65 -17.70
N VAL A 66 -1.18 6.11 -16.55
CA VAL A 66 -1.07 4.65 -16.33
C VAL A 66 -2.43 3.97 -16.38
N VAL A 67 -3.46 4.56 -15.77
CA VAL A 67 -4.83 4.02 -15.80
C VAL A 67 -5.39 4.04 -17.23
N ILE A 68 -5.18 5.13 -17.98
CA ILE A 68 -5.60 5.24 -19.38
C ILE A 68 -4.87 4.18 -20.23
N ALA A 69 -3.54 4.08 -20.12
CA ALA A 69 -2.75 3.11 -20.88
C ALA A 69 -3.12 1.66 -20.56
N ALA A 70 -3.34 1.34 -19.28
CA ALA A 70 -3.81 0.02 -18.87
C ALA A 70 -5.22 -0.27 -19.40
N GLY A 71 -6.11 0.74 -19.37
CA GLY A 71 -7.44 0.65 -19.96
C GLY A 71 -7.38 0.37 -21.46
N THR A 72 -6.61 1.15 -22.23
CA THR A 72 -6.54 0.97 -23.69
C THR A 72 -5.91 -0.36 -24.11
N MET A 73 -4.95 -0.88 -23.34
CA MET A 73 -4.22 -2.11 -23.70
C MET A 73 -4.90 -3.39 -23.21
N PHE A 74 -5.69 -3.35 -22.14
CA PHE A 74 -6.15 -4.55 -21.45
C PHE A 74 -7.66 -4.61 -21.19
N HIS A 75 -8.45 -3.65 -21.70
CA HIS A 75 -9.89 -3.62 -21.42
C HIS A 75 -10.64 -4.80 -22.04
N GLY A 76 -10.84 -5.85 -21.24
CA GLY A 76 -11.62 -7.02 -21.62
C GLY A 76 -10.98 -7.86 -22.72
N GLU A 77 -9.71 -7.62 -23.07
CA GLU A 77 -9.01 -8.38 -24.09
C GLU A 77 -8.35 -9.63 -23.50
N MET A 78 -8.67 -10.75 -24.12
CA MET A 78 -8.07 -12.04 -23.84
C MET A 78 -7.08 -12.37 -24.95
N ASP A 79 -5.93 -12.89 -24.56
CA ASP A 79 -4.92 -13.38 -25.50
C ASP A 79 -5.48 -14.52 -26.36
N GLU A 80 -5.26 -14.49 -27.67
CA GLU A 80 -5.81 -15.46 -28.62
C GLU A 80 -5.34 -16.89 -28.30
N ASN A 81 -4.09 -17.03 -27.86
CA ASN A 81 -3.58 -18.33 -27.45
C ASN A 81 -4.37 -18.90 -26.27
N LEU A 82 -4.76 -18.07 -25.31
CA LEU A 82 -5.59 -18.50 -24.17
C LEU A 82 -7.00 -18.93 -24.61
N ALA A 83 -7.55 -18.39 -25.71
CA ALA A 83 -8.82 -18.85 -26.27
C ALA A 83 -8.77 -20.29 -26.78
N SER A 84 -7.59 -20.78 -27.16
CA SER A 84 -7.42 -22.08 -27.80
C SER A 84 -7.90 -23.24 -26.92
N ASN A 85 -8.43 -24.27 -27.57
CA ASN A 85 -8.77 -25.55 -26.95
C ASN A 85 -7.59 -26.55 -27.02
N ASP A 86 -6.55 -26.22 -27.78
CA ASP A 86 -5.30 -26.96 -27.77
C ASP A 86 -4.46 -26.51 -26.58
N ILE A 87 -4.13 -27.44 -25.69
CA ILE A 87 -3.35 -27.21 -24.47
C ILE A 87 -1.97 -26.66 -24.81
N ALA A 88 -1.32 -27.18 -25.86
CA ALA A 88 0.02 -26.75 -26.25
C ALA A 88 0.02 -25.28 -26.66
N VAL A 89 -1.02 -24.84 -27.36
CA VAL A 89 -1.21 -23.43 -27.75
C VAL A 89 -1.62 -22.58 -26.54
N MET A 90 -2.57 -23.05 -25.74
CA MET A 90 -3.09 -22.34 -24.57
C MET A 90 -2.00 -22.03 -23.54
N GLN A 91 -1.07 -22.96 -23.31
CA GLN A 91 0.05 -22.80 -22.38
C GLN A 91 1.08 -21.76 -22.83
N THR A 92 1.14 -21.41 -24.11
CA THR A 92 2.03 -20.33 -24.59
C THR A 92 1.56 -18.95 -24.17
N SER A 93 0.31 -18.81 -23.73
CA SER A 93 -0.23 -17.53 -23.31
C SER A 93 0.49 -17.02 -22.06
N PRO A 94 0.94 -15.75 -22.03
CA PRO A 94 1.51 -15.14 -20.84
C PRO A 94 0.50 -15.02 -19.69
N LEU A 95 -0.80 -15.23 -19.95
CA LEU A 95 -1.87 -15.17 -18.96
C LEU A 95 -2.25 -16.54 -18.40
N PHE A 96 -1.81 -17.63 -19.04
CA PHE A 96 -2.24 -18.99 -18.70
C PHE A 96 -2.02 -19.30 -17.22
N LYS A 97 -0.82 -19.06 -16.70
CA LYS A 97 -0.47 -19.38 -15.30
C LYS A 97 -1.42 -18.78 -14.27
N ASP A 98 -1.88 -17.55 -14.49
CA ASP A 98 -2.74 -16.85 -13.53
C ASP A 98 -4.23 -17.00 -13.85
N ALA A 99 -4.61 -17.10 -15.13
CA ALA A 99 -5.97 -17.40 -15.56
C ALA A 99 -6.39 -18.81 -15.12
N SER A 100 -5.51 -19.80 -15.28
CA SER A 100 -5.76 -21.19 -14.89
C SER A 100 -6.00 -21.35 -13.40
N LYS A 101 -5.39 -20.53 -12.52
CA LYS A 101 -5.71 -20.53 -11.08
C LYS A 101 -7.18 -20.20 -10.82
N SER A 102 -7.72 -19.21 -11.52
CA SER A 102 -9.11 -18.79 -11.36
C SER A 102 -10.08 -19.80 -11.97
N LEU A 103 -9.71 -20.39 -13.12
CA LEU A 103 -10.48 -21.44 -13.79
C LEU A 103 -10.49 -22.74 -12.97
N SER A 104 -9.35 -23.17 -12.44
CA SER A 104 -9.25 -24.32 -11.53
C SER A 104 -10.12 -24.12 -10.29
N LYS A 105 -10.03 -22.95 -9.63
CA LYS A 105 -10.86 -22.67 -8.44
C LYS A 105 -12.36 -22.75 -8.74
N ARG A 106 -12.79 -22.29 -9.92
CA ARG A 106 -14.18 -22.43 -10.37
C ARG A 106 -14.58 -23.89 -10.53
N LEU A 107 -13.72 -24.70 -11.16
CA LEU A 107 -13.98 -26.12 -11.40
C LEU A 107 -13.95 -26.94 -10.10
N GLU A 108 -13.05 -26.64 -9.18
CA GLU A 108 -13.01 -27.24 -7.84
C GLU A 108 -14.31 -27.00 -7.05
N GLU A 109 -15.00 -25.88 -7.26
CA GLU A 109 -16.29 -25.58 -6.62
C GLU A 109 -17.50 -26.22 -7.34
N THR A 110 -17.35 -26.64 -8.60
CA THR A 110 -18.50 -27.05 -9.45
C THR A 110 -18.47 -28.53 -9.80
N ASP A 111 -17.29 -29.10 -10.03
CA ASP A 111 -17.09 -30.47 -10.50
C ASP A 111 -16.47 -31.32 -9.38
N GLU A 112 -17.30 -32.17 -8.77
CA GLU A 112 -16.84 -33.15 -7.77
C GLU A 112 -15.80 -34.09 -8.41
N GLY A 113 -14.59 -34.11 -7.85
CA GLY A 113 -13.46 -34.90 -8.35
C GLY A 113 -12.44 -34.13 -9.20
N PHE A 114 -12.71 -32.87 -9.58
CA PHE A 114 -11.72 -32.04 -10.29
C PHE A 114 -10.46 -31.81 -9.43
N ALA A 115 -10.62 -31.67 -8.11
CA ALA A 115 -9.51 -31.47 -7.18
C ALA A 115 -8.47 -32.61 -7.22
N ASP A 116 -8.93 -33.84 -7.48
CA ASP A 116 -8.12 -35.06 -7.46
C ASP A 116 -7.48 -35.40 -8.81
N LEU A 117 -7.81 -34.65 -9.87
CA LEU A 117 -7.23 -34.83 -11.21
C LEU A 117 -5.74 -34.49 -11.23
N SER A 118 -5.00 -35.18 -12.12
CA SER A 118 -3.61 -34.85 -12.43
C SER A 118 -3.51 -33.47 -13.10
N ALA A 119 -2.31 -32.87 -13.10
CA ALA A 119 -2.09 -31.54 -13.67
C ALA A 119 -2.50 -31.45 -15.16
N ASP A 120 -2.26 -32.52 -15.92
CA ASP A 120 -2.58 -32.58 -17.35
C ASP A 120 -4.08 -32.73 -17.60
N GLU A 121 -4.77 -33.50 -16.76
CA GLU A 121 -6.24 -33.62 -16.79
C GLU A 121 -6.92 -32.30 -16.41
N LYS A 122 -6.39 -31.60 -15.39
CA LYS A 122 -6.86 -30.25 -15.02
C LYS A 122 -6.69 -29.27 -16.18
N ASN A 123 -5.54 -29.28 -16.85
CA ASN A 123 -5.28 -28.42 -18.01
C ASN A 123 -6.20 -28.75 -19.19
N SER A 124 -6.53 -30.03 -19.40
CA SER A 124 -7.46 -30.49 -20.44
C SER A 124 -8.88 -30.01 -20.16
N ALA A 125 -9.34 -30.15 -18.92
CA ALA A 125 -10.64 -29.64 -18.50
C ALA A 125 -10.74 -28.11 -18.62
N ILE A 126 -9.67 -27.38 -18.27
CA ILE A 126 -9.58 -25.92 -18.48
C ILE A 126 -9.61 -25.55 -19.97
N ALA A 127 -8.89 -26.30 -20.81
CA ALA A 127 -8.87 -26.07 -22.26
C ALA A 127 -10.24 -26.29 -22.90
N ALA A 128 -11.05 -27.22 -22.37
CA ALA A 128 -12.40 -27.50 -22.84
C ALA A 128 -13.44 -26.44 -22.45
N LEU A 129 -13.10 -25.49 -21.56
CA LEU A 129 -14.05 -24.48 -21.12
C LEU A 129 -14.45 -23.50 -22.23
N PRO A 130 -15.67 -22.95 -22.18
CA PRO A 130 -16.10 -21.93 -23.13
C PRO A 130 -15.17 -20.71 -23.13
N THR A 131 -14.93 -20.15 -24.31
CA THR A 131 -14.13 -18.92 -24.49
C THR A 131 -14.63 -17.76 -23.62
N ALA A 132 -15.95 -17.69 -23.38
CA ALA A 132 -16.55 -16.70 -22.49
C ALA A 132 -16.04 -16.80 -21.05
N GLU A 133 -15.88 -18.02 -20.52
CA GLU A 133 -15.34 -18.23 -19.17
C GLU A 133 -13.85 -17.91 -19.13
N LYS A 134 -13.10 -18.34 -20.14
CA LYS A 134 -11.67 -17.99 -20.28
C LYS A 134 -11.47 -16.47 -20.32
N LYS A 135 -12.37 -15.73 -20.98
CA LYS A 135 -12.36 -14.26 -21.05
C LYS A 135 -12.60 -13.61 -19.68
N VAL A 136 -13.54 -14.14 -18.90
CA VAL A 136 -13.77 -13.66 -17.52
C VAL A 136 -12.54 -13.93 -16.65
N ALA A 137 -11.95 -15.12 -16.74
CA ALA A 137 -10.73 -15.45 -16.00
C ALA A 137 -9.55 -14.54 -16.40
N ALA A 138 -9.37 -14.28 -17.70
CA ALA A 138 -8.35 -13.37 -18.22
C ALA A 138 -8.51 -11.94 -17.69
N SER A 139 -9.75 -11.47 -17.48
CA SER A 139 -10.03 -10.15 -16.91
C SER A 139 -9.62 -10.02 -15.43
N LEU A 140 -9.50 -11.14 -14.71
CA LEU A 140 -9.07 -11.18 -13.31
C LEU A 140 -7.54 -11.22 -13.16
N VAL A 141 -6.81 -11.48 -14.25
CA VAL A 141 -5.34 -11.56 -14.22
C VAL A 141 -4.74 -10.17 -14.06
N LYS A 142 -3.99 -9.98 -12.96
CA LYS A 142 -3.24 -8.74 -12.70
C LYS A 142 -2.08 -8.62 -13.68
N ARG A 143 -2.06 -7.53 -14.45
CA ARG A 143 -0.98 -7.28 -15.42
C ARG A 143 0.29 -6.82 -14.72
N ASN A 144 1.44 -7.32 -15.18
CA ASN A 144 2.73 -6.97 -14.61
C ASN A 144 3.43 -5.83 -15.38
N ALA A 145 4.55 -5.35 -14.82
CA ALA A 145 5.36 -4.27 -15.39
C ALA A 145 5.76 -4.50 -16.85
N PHE A 146 6.17 -5.72 -17.21
CA PHE A 146 6.57 -6.08 -18.58
C PHE A 146 5.40 -6.13 -19.55
N GLN A 147 4.19 -6.39 -19.07
CA GLN A 147 2.99 -6.29 -19.91
C GLN A 147 2.63 -4.82 -20.13
N LEU A 148 2.73 -3.99 -19.09
CA LEU A 148 2.47 -2.55 -19.17
C LEU A 148 3.46 -1.81 -20.07
N SER A 149 4.74 -2.21 -20.09
CA SER A 149 5.74 -1.61 -20.98
C SER A 149 5.38 -1.75 -22.45
N LYS A 150 4.64 -2.79 -22.85
CA LYS A 150 4.16 -2.98 -24.23
C LYS A 150 3.29 -1.83 -24.75
N SER A 151 2.66 -1.06 -23.85
CA SER A 151 1.93 0.16 -24.22
C SER A 151 2.83 1.22 -24.89
N LEU A 152 4.13 1.20 -24.61
CA LEU A 152 5.11 2.13 -25.17
C LEU A 152 5.80 1.57 -26.43
N SER A 153 5.68 0.26 -26.71
CA SER A 153 6.33 -0.39 -27.85
C SER A 153 5.99 0.23 -29.21
N PRO A 154 4.75 0.69 -29.50
CA PRO A 154 4.45 1.34 -30.79
C PRO A 154 5.25 2.62 -31.05
N LEU A 155 5.71 3.30 -29.99
CA LEU A 155 6.46 4.55 -30.09
C LEU A 155 7.98 4.36 -29.96
N LEU A 156 8.41 3.46 -29.07
CA LEU A 156 9.82 3.33 -28.68
C LEU A 156 10.48 2.04 -29.19
N GLY A 157 9.70 1.08 -29.69
CA GLY A 157 10.14 -0.30 -29.88
C GLY A 157 10.23 -1.09 -28.58
N GLU A 158 10.19 -2.42 -28.66
CA GLU A 158 10.06 -3.31 -27.49
C GLU A 158 11.24 -3.20 -26.49
N THR A 159 12.47 -3.20 -26.99
CA THR A 159 13.68 -3.12 -26.15
C THR A 159 13.75 -1.82 -25.37
N THR A 160 13.52 -0.68 -26.05
CA THR A 160 13.55 0.64 -25.42
C THR A 160 12.38 0.81 -24.45
N ALA A 161 11.19 0.35 -24.82
CA ALA A 161 10.00 0.39 -23.96
C ALA A 161 10.24 -0.37 -22.65
N ASN A 162 10.77 -1.60 -22.72
CA ASN A 162 11.12 -2.40 -21.55
C ASN A 162 12.20 -1.73 -20.68
N THR A 163 13.20 -1.09 -21.31
CA THR A 163 14.29 -0.42 -20.60
C THR A 163 13.79 0.82 -19.85
N VAL A 164 13.07 1.71 -20.54
CA VAL A 164 12.53 2.94 -19.94
C VAL A 164 11.55 2.62 -18.82
N PHE A 165 10.65 1.63 -19.06
CA PHE A 165 9.71 1.20 -18.04
C PHE A 165 10.43 0.57 -16.84
N GLY A 166 11.45 -0.27 -17.08
CA GLY A 166 12.26 -0.90 -16.04
C GLY A 166 13.01 0.12 -15.16
N ILE A 167 13.60 1.16 -15.77
CA ILE A 167 14.21 2.28 -15.03
C ILE A 167 13.17 2.98 -14.15
N GLY A 168 11.96 3.21 -14.67
CA GLY A 168 10.86 3.78 -13.89
C GLY A 168 10.47 2.93 -12.68
N VAL A 169 10.32 1.61 -12.87
CA VAL A 169 10.02 0.66 -11.77
C VAL A 169 11.14 0.65 -10.73
N LEU A 170 12.40 0.66 -11.17
CA LEU A 170 13.55 0.74 -10.28
C LEU A 170 13.54 2.06 -9.47
N GLY A 171 13.30 3.19 -10.12
CA GLY A 171 13.18 4.50 -9.46
C GLY A 171 12.06 4.54 -8.41
N MET A 172 10.92 3.88 -8.67
CA MET A 172 9.83 3.74 -7.70
C MET A 172 10.27 2.95 -6.45
N GLY A 173 11.03 1.87 -6.64
CA GLY A 173 11.60 1.10 -5.54
C GLY A 173 12.61 1.92 -4.72
N PHE A 174 13.56 2.59 -5.38
CA PHE A 174 14.58 3.41 -4.73
C PHE A 174 14.00 4.60 -3.94
N SER A 175 13.05 5.34 -4.52
CA SER A 175 12.39 6.44 -3.81
C SER A 175 11.66 5.95 -2.56
N SER A 176 10.96 4.81 -2.66
CA SER A 176 10.24 4.22 -1.54
C SER A 176 11.16 3.82 -0.39
N ILE A 177 12.27 3.12 -0.68
CA ILE A 177 13.20 2.69 0.38
C ILE A 177 13.89 3.87 1.04
N ILE A 178 14.24 4.93 0.31
CA ILE A 178 14.83 6.15 0.87
C ILE A 178 13.87 6.79 1.88
N ILE A 179 12.59 6.92 1.53
CA ILE A 179 11.57 7.46 2.43
C ILE A 179 11.43 6.60 3.69
N LEU A 180 11.37 5.27 3.54
CA LEU A 180 11.28 4.35 4.68
C LEU A 180 12.51 4.44 5.59
N MET A 181 13.70 4.58 5.02
CA MET A 181 14.94 4.80 5.78
C MET A 181 14.87 6.08 6.61
N LEU A 182 14.47 7.20 5.99
CA LEU A 182 14.35 8.49 6.68
C LEU A 182 13.32 8.44 7.82
N ILE A 183 12.16 7.84 7.58
CA ILE A 183 11.12 7.69 8.61
C ILE A 183 11.63 6.87 9.80
N ASN A 184 12.30 5.74 9.53
CA ASN A 184 12.87 4.93 10.58
C ASN A 184 13.97 5.68 11.34
N GLY A 185 14.76 6.46 10.62
CA GLY A 185 15.71 7.41 11.17
C GLY A 185 15.09 8.39 12.17
N TYR A 186 14.00 9.06 11.78
CA TYR A 186 13.25 9.96 12.67
C TYR A 186 12.66 9.22 13.89
N ALA A 187 12.11 8.02 13.69
CA ALA A 187 11.59 7.22 14.80
C ALA A 187 12.67 6.84 15.82
N PHE A 188 13.89 6.55 15.38
CA PHE A 188 15.04 6.29 16.26
C PHE A 188 15.43 7.55 17.06
N CYS A 189 15.49 8.71 16.41
CA CYS A 189 15.73 9.98 17.10
C CYS A 189 14.72 10.20 18.24
N GLU A 190 13.42 10.02 17.97
CA GLU A 190 12.35 10.16 18.96
C GLU A 190 12.45 9.12 20.08
N MET A 191 12.76 7.86 19.76
CA MET A 191 12.91 6.79 20.75
C MET A 191 14.02 7.08 21.77
N PHE A 192 15.09 7.76 21.35
CA PHE A 192 16.22 8.12 22.21
C PHE A 192 16.21 9.58 22.69
N GLY A 193 15.18 10.36 22.34
CA GLY A 193 15.10 11.79 22.66
C GLY A 193 16.28 12.60 22.12
N LYS A 194 16.76 12.26 20.92
CA LYS A 194 17.92 12.91 20.26
C LYS A 194 17.46 13.76 19.08
N GLU A 195 18.20 14.84 18.83
CA GLU A 195 17.96 15.70 17.68
C GLU A 195 18.16 14.96 16.35
N GLN A 196 17.48 15.47 15.33
CA GLN A 196 17.51 14.94 13.98
C GLN A 196 18.85 15.24 13.32
N GLY A 197 19.38 14.29 12.56
CA GLY A 197 20.63 14.45 11.80
C GLY A 197 21.89 14.00 12.55
N GLY A 198 21.76 13.62 13.83
CA GLY A 198 22.84 12.99 14.59
C GLY A 198 23.07 11.51 14.24
N SER A 199 24.00 10.88 14.96
CA SER A 199 24.37 9.47 14.75
C SER A 199 23.19 8.50 14.91
N GLN A 200 22.23 8.79 15.80
CA GLN A 200 21.03 7.96 15.98
C GLN A 200 20.11 7.99 14.75
N HIS A 201 20.02 9.14 14.07
CA HIS A 201 19.30 9.24 12.80
C HIS A 201 19.93 8.29 11.77
N VAL A 202 21.25 8.38 11.60
CA VAL A 202 21.99 7.55 10.64
C VAL A 202 21.86 6.06 10.96
N ILE A 203 21.98 5.67 12.23
CA ILE A 203 21.80 4.27 12.66
C ILE A 203 20.40 3.77 12.30
N GLY A 204 19.35 4.54 12.59
CA GLY A 204 17.98 4.19 12.22
C GLY A 204 17.81 4.01 10.71
N CYS A 205 18.36 4.94 9.91
CA CYS A 205 18.36 4.83 8.45
C CYS A 205 19.09 3.58 7.95
N LEU A 206 20.28 3.29 8.50
CA LEU A 206 21.10 2.16 8.08
C LEU A 206 20.47 0.82 8.44
N ILE A 207 19.86 0.68 9.62
CA ILE A 207 19.17 -0.54 10.01
C ILE A 207 18.04 -0.84 9.01
N ALA A 208 17.20 0.15 8.70
CA ALA A 208 16.13 -0.03 7.72
C ALA A 208 16.68 -0.36 6.32
N GLY A 209 17.74 0.32 5.89
CA GLY A 209 18.38 0.09 4.60
C GLY A 209 19.00 -1.30 4.47
N ILE A 210 19.72 -1.77 5.50
CA ILE A 210 20.36 -3.10 5.52
C ILE A 210 19.29 -4.19 5.52
N VAL A 211 18.26 -4.07 6.35
CA VAL A 211 17.15 -5.04 6.38
C VAL A 211 16.41 -5.07 5.04
N GLY A 212 16.15 -3.91 4.43
CA GLY A 212 15.55 -3.80 3.11
C GLY A 212 16.42 -4.39 1.99
N ALA A 213 17.73 -4.13 1.99
CA ALA A 213 18.67 -4.64 1.00
C ALA A 213 18.88 -6.16 1.13
N SER A 214 18.73 -6.71 2.33
CA SER A 214 18.90 -8.13 2.62
C SER A 214 17.66 -8.96 2.27
N TRP A 215 16.71 -8.40 1.50
CA TRP A 215 15.41 -9.04 1.30
C TRP A 215 15.48 -10.42 0.65
N TRP A 216 16.42 -10.62 -0.27
CA TRP A 216 16.64 -11.88 -0.99
C TRP A 216 17.23 -12.99 -0.10
N VAL A 217 17.85 -12.62 1.04
CA VAL A 217 18.46 -13.56 1.99
C VAL A 217 17.42 -14.05 3.00
N PHE A 218 16.63 -13.14 3.56
CA PHE A 218 15.77 -13.43 4.70
C PHE A 218 14.32 -13.73 4.31
N TRP A 219 13.86 -13.20 3.18
CA TRP A 219 12.48 -13.35 2.74
C TRP A 219 12.46 -14.24 1.52
N ASP A 220 12.61 -15.56 1.69
CA ASP A 220 12.32 -16.55 0.64
C ASP A 220 11.34 -17.63 1.11
N GLY A 221 10.70 -18.31 0.16
CA GLY A 221 9.67 -19.33 0.44
C GLY A 221 8.53 -18.80 1.33
N ASP A 222 8.17 -19.59 2.34
CA ASP A 222 7.07 -19.29 3.27
C ASP A 222 7.27 -17.99 4.06
N ALA A 223 8.51 -17.53 4.25
CA ALA A 223 8.80 -16.29 4.97
C ALA A 223 8.19 -15.07 4.26
N LYS A 224 8.15 -15.05 2.91
CA LYS A 224 7.49 -13.99 2.13
C LYS A 224 5.99 -13.93 2.42
N MET A 225 5.34 -15.09 2.51
CA MET A 225 3.92 -15.19 2.81
C MET A 225 3.63 -14.68 4.23
N TRP A 226 4.42 -15.10 5.21
CA TRP A 226 4.30 -14.65 6.59
C TRP A 226 4.55 -13.15 6.75
N LEU A 227 5.55 -12.60 6.06
CA LEU A 227 5.78 -11.15 6.04
C LEU A 227 4.57 -10.39 5.48
N ALA A 228 4.03 -10.83 4.34
CA ALA A 228 2.88 -10.17 3.72
C ALA A 228 1.66 -10.18 4.65
N ILE A 229 1.42 -11.30 5.36
CA ILE A 229 0.36 -11.41 6.37
C ILE A 229 0.59 -10.41 7.51
N LEU A 230 1.80 -10.38 8.08
CA LEU A 230 2.14 -9.51 9.20
C LEU A 230 2.04 -8.03 8.84
N VAL A 231 2.62 -7.63 7.71
CA VAL A 231 2.63 -6.24 7.22
C VAL A 231 1.20 -5.77 6.92
N SER A 232 0.41 -6.61 6.25
CA SER A 232 -0.99 -6.28 5.93
C SER A 232 -1.84 -6.12 7.18
N ALA A 233 -1.72 -7.01 8.16
CA ALA A 233 -2.45 -6.92 9.41
C ALA A 233 -2.03 -5.69 10.21
N PHE A 234 -0.72 -5.45 10.37
CA PHE A 234 -0.20 -4.34 11.15
C PHE A 234 -0.55 -2.99 10.52
N GLY A 235 -0.34 -2.83 9.21
CA GLY A 235 -0.66 -1.59 8.50
C GLY A 235 -2.14 -1.21 8.60
N MET A 236 -3.04 -2.19 8.44
CA MET A 236 -4.49 -1.96 8.55
C MET A 236 -4.89 -1.57 9.99
N MET A 237 -4.27 -2.17 11.01
CA MET A 237 -4.54 -1.84 12.42
C MET A 237 -4.11 -0.43 12.82
N LEU A 238 -3.09 0.15 12.17
CA LEU A 238 -2.61 1.50 12.46
C LEU A 238 -3.48 2.61 11.85
N LEU A 239 -4.19 2.34 10.75
CA LEU A 239 -4.99 3.34 10.05
C LEU A 239 -6.03 4.03 10.95
N PRO A 240 -6.87 3.31 11.74
CA PRO A 240 -7.83 3.95 12.64
C PRO A 240 -7.18 4.88 13.66
N ILE A 241 -6.02 4.49 14.20
CA ILE A 241 -5.29 5.27 15.20
C ILE A 241 -4.78 6.56 14.56
N ALA A 242 -4.17 6.47 13.38
CA ALA A 242 -3.67 7.64 12.65
C ALA A 242 -4.80 8.63 12.33
N TYR A 243 -5.89 8.17 11.69
CA TYR A 243 -7.00 9.06 11.32
C TYR A 243 -7.72 9.65 12.54
N SER A 244 -7.90 8.87 13.61
CA SER A 244 -8.48 9.38 14.86
C SER A 244 -7.58 10.43 15.48
N THR A 245 -6.26 10.22 15.46
CA THR A 245 -5.29 11.20 15.96
C THR A 245 -5.36 12.49 15.15
N PHE A 246 -5.39 12.43 13.82
CA PHE A 246 -5.57 13.63 12.99
C PHE A 246 -6.88 14.34 13.25
N MET A 247 -7.98 13.60 13.44
CA MET A 247 -9.28 14.17 13.78
C MET A 247 -9.22 14.92 15.13
N LEU A 248 -8.60 14.32 16.14
CA LEU A 248 -8.43 14.95 17.46
C LEU A 248 -7.50 16.16 17.40
N MET A 249 -6.39 16.07 16.67
CA MET A 249 -5.45 17.19 16.47
C MET A 249 -6.13 18.36 15.78
N MET A 250 -6.93 18.11 14.73
CA MET A 250 -7.67 19.16 14.01
C MET A 250 -8.72 19.86 14.88
N ASN A 251 -9.16 19.21 15.96
CA ASN A 251 -10.11 19.78 16.93
C ASN A 251 -9.43 20.38 18.19
N SER A 252 -8.11 20.24 18.33
CA SER A 252 -7.37 20.63 19.53
C SER A 252 -6.86 22.07 19.45
N THR A 253 -7.37 22.94 20.33
CA THR A 253 -6.85 24.31 20.50
C THR A 253 -5.45 24.31 21.12
N LYS A 254 -5.10 23.28 21.91
CA LYS A 254 -3.77 23.14 22.51
C LYS A 254 -2.67 22.96 21.45
N ILE A 255 -2.98 22.30 20.33
CA ILE A 255 -2.00 21.98 19.28
C ILE A 255 -2.02 23.05 18.19
N LEU A 256 -3.22 23.42 17.70
CA LEU A 256 -3.34 24.32 16.56
C LEU A 256 -3.44 25.80 16.96
N GLY A 257 -3.78 26.12 18.21
CA GLY A 257 -4.00 27.49 18.66
C GLY A 257 -5.03 28.21 17.75
N ASP A 258 -4.65 29.40 17.30
CA ASP A 258 -5.46 30.26 16.42
C ASP A 258 -5.67 29.69 15.01
N GLU A 259 -4.88 28.68 14.63
CA GLU A 259 -4.94 28.05 13.31
C GLU A 259 -5.95 26.89 13.26
N LYS A 260 -6.62 26.61 14.39
CA LYS A 260 -7.69 25.64 14.44
C LYS A 260 -8.79 26.04 13.44
N PRO A 261 -9.26 25.12 12.57
CA PRO A 261 -10.39 25.40 11.71
C PRO A 261 -11.63 25.83 12.52
N THR A 262 -12.32 26.86 12.05
CA THR A 262 -13.56 27.38 12.66
C THR A 262 -14.71 27.42 11.65
N GLY A 263 -15.94 27.52 12.16
CA GLY A 263 -17.16 27.64 11.35
C GLY A 263 -17.36 26.49 10.36
N GLY A 264 -17.78 26.80 9.13
CA GLY A 264 -18.08 25.79 8.11
C GLY A 264 -16.87 24.92 7.70
N ARG A 265 -15.65 25.45 7.75
CA ARG A 265 -14.43 24.66 7.47
C ARG A 265 -14.21 23.57 8.52
N MET A 266 -14.47 23.87 9.79
CA MET A 266 -14.40 22.89 10.88
C MET A 266 -15.41 21.76 10.68
N THR A 267 -16.65 22.12 10.34
CA THR A 267 -17.70 21.13 10.05
C THR A 267 -17.31 20.24 8.89
N MET A 268 -16.84 20.81 7.78
CA MET A 268 -16.39 20.05 6.61
C MET A 268 -15.26 19.08 6.98
N TRP A 269 -14.23 19.55 7.69
CA TRP A 269 -13.13 18.69 8.14
C TRP A 269 -13.60 17.57 9.06
N ASN A 270 -14.47 17.85 10.03
CA ASN A 270 -14.97 16.84 10.95
C ASN A 270 -15.84 15.79 10.26
N VAL A 271 -16.65 16.19 9.29
CA VAL A 271 -17.46 15.25 8.49
C VAL A 271 -16.55 14.36 7.65
N LEU A 272 -15.61 14.95 6.89
CA LEU A 272 -14.69 14.18 6.04
C LEU A 272 -13.80 13.25 6.88
N MET A 273 -13.22 13.75 7.98
CA MET A 273 -12.41 12.93 8.88
C MET A 273 -13.24 11.85 9.58
N GLY A 274 -14.48 12.15 9.97
CA GLY A 274 -15.39 11.17 10.57
C GLY A 274 -15.68 10.02 9.60
N ILE A 275 -15.96 10.32 8.33
CA ILE A 275 -16.12 9.30 7.28
C ILE A 275 -14.84 8.47 7.11
N SER A 276 -13.66 9.12 7.08
CA SER A 276 -12.37 8.44 6.97
C SER A 276 -12.07 7.53 8.17
N VAL A 277 -12.38 7.96 9.40
CA VAL A 277 -12.22 7.16 10.62
C VAL A 277 -13.14 5.94 10.56
N LEU A 278 -14.42 6.13 10.21
CA LEU A 278 -15.36 5.01 10.06
C LEU A 278 -14.91 4.02 8.99
N GLY A 279 -14.47 4.52 7.83
CA GLY A 279 -13.93 3.69 6.75
C GLY A 279 -12.68 2.91 7.17
N ALA A 280 -11.76 3.55 7.88
CA ALA A 280 -10.56 2.90 8.40
C ALA A 280 -10.87 1.85 9.46
N VAL A 281 -11.81 2.12 10.37
CA VAL A 281 -12.29 1.14 11.36
C VAL A 281 -12.93 -0.06 10.66
N ALA A 282 -13.79 0.17 9.67
CA ALA A 282 -14.40 -0.91 8.91
C ALA A 282 -13.35 -1.74 8.16
N ALA A 283 -12.39 -1.10 7.48
CA ALA A 283 -11.31 -1.77 6.78
C ALA A 283 -10.44 -2.60 7.74
N ALA A 284 -10.03 -2.03 8.87
CA ALA A 284 -9.26 -2.72 9.90
C ALA A 284 -10.04 -3.90 10.48
N ALA A 285 -11.34 -3.73 10.79
CA ALA A 285 -12.19 -4.80 11.30
C ALA A 285 -12.31 -5.95 10.30
N THR A 286 -12.53 -5.65 9.01
CA THR A 286 -12.58 -6.67 7.95
C THR A 286 -11.26 -7.41 7.81
N ALA A 287 -10.12 -6.71 7.80
CA ALA A 287 -8.80 -7.35 7.73
C ALA A 287 -8.53 -8.24 8.95
N ILE A 288 -8.86 -7.79 10.16
CA ILE A 288 -8.67 -8.59 11.37
C ILE A 288 -9.57 -9.82 11.32
N TYR A 289 -10.84 -9.69 10.94
CA TYR A 289 -11.76 -10.82 10.83
C TYR A 289 -11.30 -11.85 9.80
N ASP A 290 -10.92 -11.40 8.61
CA ASP A 290 -10.45 -12.26 7.52
C ASP A 290 -9.15 -13.00 7.89
N LYS A 291 -8.29 -12.40 8.72
CA LYS A 291 -7.05 -13.04 9.17
C LYS A 291 -7.24 -13.88 10.43
N ALA A 292 -8.14 -13.49 11.34
CA ALA A 292 -8.45 -14.22 12.56
C ALA A 292 -9.10 -15.58 12.29
N SER A 293 -9.84 -15.70 11.19
CA SER A 293 -10.45 -16.97 10.75
C SER A 293 -9.44 -18.01 10.24
N HIS A 294 -8.20 -17.61 9.96
CA HIS A 294 -7.15 -18.52 9.49
C HIS A 294 -6.43 -19.18 10.69
N PRO A 295 -6.32 -20.53 10.74
CA PRO A 295 -5.92 -21.26 11.96
C PRO A 295 -4.52 -20.93 12.51
N VAL A 296 -3.58 -20.57 11.63
CA VAL A 296 -2.21 -20.17 12.01
C VAL A 296 -2.03 -18.65 12.03
N ALA A 297 -2.46 -17.94 10.98
CA ALA A 297 -2.31 -16.49 10.89
C ALA A 297 -3.14 -15.71 11.94
N GLY A 298 -4.30 -16.23 12.34
CA GLY A 298 -5.15 -15.58 13.34
C GLY A 298 -4.48 -15.46 14.70
N LYS A 299 -3.77 -16.50 15.14
CA LYS A 299 -3.02 -16.49 16.41
C LYS A 299 -1.93 -15.43 16.41
N VAL A 300 -1.20 -15.31 15.31
CA VAL A 300 -0.11 -14.34 15.16
C VAL A 300 -0.65 -12.91 15.16
N VAL A 301 -1.70 -12.63 14.39
CA VAL A 301 -2.30 -11.29 14.32
C VAL A 301 -2.88 -10.87 15.66
N ILE A 302 -3.58 -11.76 16.36
CA ILE A 302 -4.13 -11.49 17.69
C ILE A 302 -3.01 -11.24 18.70
N ALA A 303 -1.98 -12.08 18.73
CA ALA A 303 -0.85 -11.92 19.65
C ALA A 303 -0.13 -10.58 19.44
N VAL A 304 0.16 -10.21 18.20
CA VAL A 304 0.79 -8.93 17.86
C VAL A 304 -0.12 -7.75 18.24
N GLY A 305 -1.42 -7.84 17.95
CA GLY A 305 -2.39 -6.83 18.35
C GLY A 305 -2.45 -6.61 19.86
N VAL A 306 -2.46 -7.69 20.64
CA VAL A 306 -2.42 -7.63 22.12
C VAL A 306 -1.13 -6.98 22.62
N VAL A 307 0.03 -7.40 22.11
CA VAL A 307 1.33 -6.81 22.46
C VAL A 307 1.34 -5.31 22.16
N PHE A 308 0.79 -4.91 21.02
CA PHE A 308 0.73 -3.52 20.61
C PHE A 308 -0.18 -2.68 21.49
N ILE A 309 -1.38 -3.18 21.83
CA ILE A 309 -2.29 -2.52 22.77
C ILE A 309 -1.62 -2.38 24.14
N VAL A 310 -0.95 -3.42 24.63
CA VAL A 310 -0.21 -3.38 25.90
C VAL A 310 0.89 -2.33 25.85
N ALA A 311 1.63 -2.23 24.75
CA ALA A 311 2.67 -1.21 24.56
C ALA A 311 2.11 0.22 24.51
N ILE A 312 0.95 0.43 23.87
CA ILE A 312 0.27 1.73 23.88
C ILE A 312 -0.19 2.09 25.29
N LEU A 313 -0.83 1.16 26.00
CA LEU A 313 -1.34 1.43 27.34
C LEU A 313 -0.16 1.69 28.30
N SER A 314 0.91 0.91 28.23
CA SER A 314 2.08 1.12 29.09
C SER A 314 2.76 2.47 28.85
N THR A 315 2.82 2.94 27.60
CA THR A 315 3.38 4.26 27.28
C THR A 315 2.43 5.41 27.63
N ALA A 316 1.12 5.25 27.40
CA ALA A 316 0.11 6.25 27.73
C ALA A 316 -0.03 6.47 29.25
N PHE A 317 0.11 5.41 30.05
CA PHE A 317 0.05 5.50 31.52
C PHE A 317 1.44 5.68 32.18
N GLY A 318 2.53 5.47 31.44
CA GLY A 318 3.91 5.56 31.95
C GLY A 318 4.58 6.93 31.81
N LYS A 319 4.15 7.78 30.88
CA LYS A 319 4.73 9.14 30.72
C LYS A 319 4.08 10.13 31.68
N LYS A 320 4.85 10.62 32.67
CA LYS A 320 4.53 11.88 33.37
C LYS A 320 4.63 13.03 32.35
N PRO A 321 3.71 14.00 32.37
CA PRO A 321 3.75 15.11 31.44
C PRO A 321 5.00 15.95 31.72
N GLU A 322 5.96 15.95 30.78
CA GLU A 322 7.03 16.94 30.79
C GLU A 322 6.41 18.30 30.48
N ALA A 323 6.63 19.25 31.41
CA ALA A 323 6.28 20.64 31.21
C ALA A 323 7.23 21.20 30.15
N ASN A 324 6.76 21.39 28.92
CA ASN A 324 7.48 22.16 27.92
C ASN A 324 7.59 23.60 28.43
N THR A 325 8.72 23.94 29.05
CA THR A 325 9.15 25.33 29.20
C THR A 325 9.48 25.83 27.81
N VAL A 326 8.54 26.58 27.21
CA VAL A 326 8.83 27.45 26.08
C VAL A 326 9.81 28.49 26.61
N SER A 327 11.09 28.31 26.31
CA SER A 327 12.10 29.34 26.50
C SER A 327 11.80 30.43 25.47
N ASP A 328 11.20 31.52 25.93
CA ASP A 328 11.09 32.76 25.15
C ASP A 328 12.50 33.23 24.78
N ALA A 329 12.95 32.86 23.59
CA ALA A 329 14.09 33.49 22.93
C ALA A 329 13.63 34.82 22.33
N SER A 330 13.28 35.76 23.21
CA SER A 330 13.07 37.17 22.85
C SER A 330 13.56 38.04 23.98
N THR A 331 14.87 38.14 24.12
CA THR A 331 15.62 39.31 24.63
C THR A 331 17.08 38.89 24.72
N GLU A 332 17.89 39.32 23.76
CA GLU A 332 19.22 39.87 24.03
C GLU A 332 19.63 40.68 22.79
N GLU A 333 20.14 41.88 23.05
CA GLU A 333 20.38 43.01 22.14
C GLU A 333 21.39 42.72 21.01
#